data_AF-A0A6G3ZDP2-F1
#
_entry.id   AF-A0A6G3ZDP2-F1
#
_cell.length_a   1.000
_cell.length_b   1.000
_cell.length_c   1.000
_cell.angle_alpha   90.00
_cell.angle_beta   90.00
_cell.angle_gamma   90.00
#
_symmetry.space_group_name_H-M   'P 1'
#
loop_
_entity.id
_entity.type
_entity.pdbx_description
1 polymer ?
#
loop_
_entity_poly.entity_id
_entity_poly.type
_entity_poly.pdbx_seq_one_letter_code
_entity_poly.pdbx_strand_id
1 'polypeptide(L)'
;MRLKNPDGTETYYESLGDRTAGTLLLLHGLGADHAMWQPQLKPYAEAGYHLLVPDLFGHGSSSKLNQISLSNWHDQINWLLEDNDIQNCTLIGVIRIEF
;
A
#
# COMPACT_ATOMS: atom_id res chain seq x y z
N MET A 1 6.22 8.40 -2.07
CA MET A 1 6.86 8.60 -0.76
C MET A 1 7.67 7.35 -0.41
N ARG A 2 8.62 7.44 0.54
CA ARG A 2 9.41 6.29 1.01
C ARG A 2 9.45 6.29 2.53
N LEU A 3 9.08 5.15 3.13
CA LEU A 3 9.23 4.86 4.55
C LEU A 3 10.47 3.98 4.74
N LYS A 4 11.33 4.33 5.71
CA LYS A 4 12.38 3.46 6.21
C LYS A 4 11.83 2.63 7.37
N ASN A 5 11.77 1.32 7.18
CA ASN A 5 11.17 0.41 8.15
C ASN A 5 12.15 0.07 9.29
N PRO A 6 11.65 -0.37 10.46
CA PRO A 6 12.49 -0.73 11.61
C PRO A 6 13.53 -1.82 11.34
N ASP A 7 13.26 -2.72 10.40
CA ASP A 7 14.17 -3.80 10.01
C ASP A 7 15.24 -3.38 8.97
N GLY A 8 15.26 -2.09 8.61
CA GLY A 8 16.18 -1.50 7.63
C GLY A 8 15.74 -1.61 6.18
N THR A 9 14.58 -2.22 5.90
CA THR A 9 13.98 -2.22 4.56
C THR A 9 13.30 -0.87 4.25
N GLU A 10 12.92 -0.67 2.99
CA GLU A 10 12.17 0.51 2.56
C GLU A 10 10.84 0.14 1.91
N THR A 11 9.78 0.85 2.31
CA THR A 11 8.45 0.79 1.69
C THR A 11 8.23 2.02 0.83
N TYR A 12 8.05 1.81 -0.47
CA TYR A 12 7.53 2.85 -1.36
C TYR A 12 6.00 2.86 -1.31
N TYR A 13 5.41 4.05 -1.33
CA TYR A 13 3.96 4.21 -1.41
C TYR A 13 3.58 5.56 -2.02
N GLU A 14 2.42 5.63 -2.66
CA GLU A 14 1.76 6.91 -2.98
C GLU A 14 0.72 7.26 -1.91
N SER A 15 0.57 8.56 -1.67
CA SER A 15 -0.44 9.11 -0.75
C SER A 15 -1.12 10.29 -1.45
N LEU A 16 -2.46 10.25 -1.52
CA LEU A 16 -3.27 11.25 -2.20
C LEU A 16 -4.52 11.57 -1.36
N GLY A 17 -5.05 12.78 -1.51
CA GLY A 17 -6.25 13.22 -0.78
C GLY A 17 -5.97 13.78 0.62
N ASP A 18 -7.03 14.14 1.32
CA ASP A 18 -6.97 14.71 2.67
C ASP A 18 -6.72 13.62 3.71
N ARG A 19 -5.59 13.70 4.42
CA ARG A 19 -5.18 12.73 5.47
C ARG A 19 -6.14 12.65 6.65
N THR A 20 -7.02 13.63 6.83
CA THR A 20 -8.04 13.63 7.89
C THR A 20 -9.32 12.87 7.49
N ALA A 21 -9.45 12.50 6.20
CA ALA A 21 -10.57 11.73 5.70
C ALA A 21 -10.40 10.22 5.92
N GLY A 22 -11.45 9.44 5.59
CA GLY A 22 -11.37 7.98 5.62
C GLY A 22 -10.28 7.45 4.68
N THR A 23 -9.42 6.55 5.18
CA THR A 23 -8.32 5.98 4.39
C THR A 23 -8.74 4.71 3.65
N LEU A 24 -8.40 4.65 2.36
CA LEU A 24 -8.39 3.44 1.53
C LEU A 24 -6.95 2.96 1.36
N LEU A 25 -6.65 1.75 1.83
CA LEU A 25 -5.37 1.08 1.59
C LEU A 25 -5.52 0.17 0.37
N LEU A 26 -4.84 0.51 -0.73
CA LEU A 26 -5.00 -0.12 -2.03
C LEU A 26 -3.84 -1.10 -2.31
N LEU A 27 -4.07 -2.39 -2.09
CA LEU A 27 -3.07 -3.43 -2.32
C LEU A 27 -3.14 -3.97 -3.75
N HIS A 28 -2.02 -3.90 -4.46
CA HIS A 28 -1.90 -4.47 -5.81
C HIS A 28 -1.90 -6.01 -5.78
N GLY A 29 -2.15 -6.62 -6.94
CA GLY A 29 -2.11 -8.08 -7.13
C GLY A 29 -0.70 -8.62 -7.39
N LEU A 30 -0.60 -9.95 -7.49
CA LEU A 30 0.64 -10.62 -7.87
C LEU A 30 1.10 -10.18 -9.27
N GLY A 31 2.39 -9.86 -9.41
CA GLY A 31 2.98 -9.42 -10.68
C GLY A 31 2.70 -7.96 -11.04
N ALA A 32 2.15 -7.17 -10.11
CA ALA A 32 1.90 -5.75 -10.25
C ALA A 32 2.61 -4.92 -9.17
N ASP A 33 2.39 -3.62 -9.21
CA ASP A 33 2.84 -2.62 -8.23
C ASP A 33 1.73 -1.55 -8.06
N HIS A 34 2.01 -0.46 -7.33
CA HIS A 34 1.10 0.66 -7.11
C HIS A 34 0.46 1.22 -8.38
N ALA A 35 1.12 1.12 -9.54
CA ALA A 35 0.62 1.68 -10.79
C ALA A 35 -0.65 1.00 -11.29
N MET A 36 -0.96 -0.22 -10.80
CA MET A 36 -2.24 -0.90 -11.05
C MET A 36 -3.46 -0.04 -10.68
N TRP A 37 -3.31 0.83 -9.68
CA TRP A 37 -4.40 1.65 -9.15
C TRP A 37 -4.57 3.01 -9.81
N GLN A 38 -3.70 3.39 -10.76
CA GLN A 38 -3.73 4.70 -11.42
C GLN A 38 -5.13 5.10 -11.96
N PRO A 39 -5.91 4.19 -12.59
CA PRO A 39 -7.26 4.53 -13.05
C PRO A 39 -8.24 4.92 -11.92
N GLN A 40 -8.01 4.42 -10.70
CA GLN A 40 -8.90 4.61 -9.55
C GLN A 40 -8.49 5.80 -8.66
N LEU A 41 -7.22 6.23 -8.70
CA LEU A 41 -6.71 7.25 -7.76
C LEU A 41 -7.50 8.55 -7.83
N LYS A 42 -7.68 9.11 -9.03
CA LYS A 42 -8.40 10.37 -9.19
C LYS A 42 -9.87 10.26 -8.75
N PRO A 43 -10.67 9.29 -9.23
CA PRO A 43 -12.05 9.14 -8.78
C PRO A 43 -12.21 8.98 -7.26
N TYR A 44 -11.35 8.21 -6.60
CA TYR A 44 -11.45 8.02 -5.15
C TYR A 44 -11.01 9.25 -4.35
N ALA A 45 -9.98 9.97 -4.81
CA ALA A 45 -9.59 11.23 -4.20
C ALA A 45 -10.69 12.30 -4.35
N GLU A 46 -11.31 12.40 -5.53
CA GLU A 46 -12.46 13.30 -5.78
C GLU A 46 -13.70 12.92 -4.96
N ALA A 47 -13.87 11.64 -4.62
CA ALA A 47 -14.90 11.17 -3.71
C ALA A 47 -14.58 11.47 -2.22
N GLY A 48 -13.45 12.10 -1.92
CA GLY A 48 -13.09 12.58 -0.59
C GLY A 48 -12.36 11.56 0.28
N TYR A 49 -11.74 10.53 -0.30
CA TYR A 49 -10.93 9.57 0.45
C TYR A 49 -9.45 9.95 0.50
N HIS A 50 -8.79 9.60 1.61
CA HIS A 50 -7.34 9.50 1.66
C HIS A 50 -6.93 8.16 1.04
N LEU A 51 -5.99 8.17 0.10
CA LEU A 51 -5.50 6.97 -0.56
C LEU A 51 -4.09 6.67 -0.09
N LEU A 52 -3.86 5.42 0.30
CA LEU A 52 -2.54 4.90 0.64
C LEU A 52 -2.26 3.70 -0.28
N VAL A 53 -1.25 3.83 -1.14
CA VAL A 53 -1.02 2.90 -2.26
C VAL A 53 0.42 2.38 -2.22
N PRO A 54 0.71 1.34 -1.42
CA PRO A 54 2.05 0.82 -1.29
C PRO A 54 2.45 -0.12 -2.42
N ASP A 55 3.75 -0.19 -2.67
CA ASP A 55 4.39 -1.36 -3.24
C ASP A 55 4.68 -2.35 -2.12
N LEU A 56 4.13 -3.57 -2.20
CA LEU A 56 4.47 -4.63 -1.25
C LEU A 56 5.92 -5.08 -1.45
N PHE A 57 6.58 -5.57 -0.41
CA PHE A 57 7.94 -6.09 -0.51
C PHE A 57 8.07 -7.09 -1.67
N GLY A 58 9.22 -7.03 -2.35
CA GLY A 58 9.48 -7.78 -3.57
C GLY A 58 8.89 -7.18 -4.86
N HIS A 59 8.08 -6.13 -4.76
CA HIS A 59 7.38 -5.50 -5.89
C HIS A 59 7.75 -4.02 -6.04
N GLY A 60 7.60 -3.52 -7.27
CA GLY A 60 7.80 -2.11 -7.61
C GLY A 60 9.11 -1.53 -7.04
N SER A 61 8.95 -0.45 -6.28
CA SER A 61 10.03 0.38 -5.72
C SER A 61 10.34 0.09 -4.25
N SER A 62 9.64 -0.86 -3.62
CA SER A 62 9.92 -1.34 -2.26
C SER A 62 11.09 -2.33 -2.23
N SER A 63 11.67 -2.55 -1.05
CA SER A 63 12.78 -3.48 -0.90
C SER A 63 12.45 -4.88 -1.42
N LYS A 64 13.44 -5.49 -2.08
CA LYS A 64 13.42 -6.90 -2.49
C LYS A 64 14.09 -7.74 -1.42
N LEU A 65 13.35 -8.73 -0.92
CA LEU A 65 13.83 -9.66 0.10
C LEU A 65 14.32 -10.96 -0.55
N ASN A 66 15.35 -11.58 0.03
CA ASN A 66 15.87 -12.87 -0.46
C ASN A 66 14.85 -14.00 -0.27
N GLN A 67 14.11 -13.96 0.84
CA GLN A 67 12.98 -14.83 1.13
C GLN A 67 11.84 -13.94 1.61
N ILE A 68 10.68 -14.12 1.01
CA ILE A 68 9.49 -13.37 1.37
C ILE A 68 8.48 -14.30 2.04
N SER A 69 7.88 -13.82 3.11
CA SER A 69 6.84 -14.51 3.86
C SER A 69 5.65 -13.59 4.08
N LEU A 70 4.51 -14.17 4.42
CA LEU A 70 3.30 -13.41 4.72
C LEU A 70 3.50 -12.42 5.87
N SER A 71 4.29 -12.79 6.89
CA SER A 71 4.59 -11.90 8.01
C SER A 71 5.35 -10.65 7.57
N ASN A 72 6.21 -10.75 6.55
CA ASN A 72 6.90 -9.56 6.03
C ASN A 72 5.91 -8.54 5.46
N TRP A 73 4.89 -8.98 4.70
CA TRP A 73 3.86 -8.06 4.20
C TRP A 73 2.95 -7.54 5.32
N HIS A 74 2.65 -8.37 6.31
CA HIS A 74 1.90 -7.95 7.49
C HIS A 74 2.62 -6.82 8.24
N ASP A 75 3.89 -7.02 8.57
CA ASP A 75 4.71 -6.04 9.28
C ASP A 75 4.89 -4.77 8.45
N GLN A 76 5.13 -4.92 7.14
CA GLN A 76 5.23 -3.80 6.20
C GLN A 76 4.00 -2.88 6.24
N ILE A 77 2.81 -3.48 6.20
CA ILE A 77 1.55 -2.74 6.23
C ILE A 77 1.37 -2.07 7.59
N ASN A 78 1.67 -2.76 8.70
CA ASN A 78 1.56 -2.17 10.03
C ASN A 78 2.49 -0.97 10.19
N TRP A 79 3.76 -1.08 9.81
CA TRP A 79 4.70 0.04 9.87
C TRP A 79 4.25 1.23 9.03
N LEU A 80 3.69 0.95 7.83
CA LEU A 80 3.17 2.01 6.97
C LEU A 80 1.97 2.74 7.60
N LEU A 81 1.05 2.00 8.22
CA LEU A 81 -0.12 2.57 8.90
C LEU A 81 0.29 3.36 10.14
N GLU A 82 1.20 2.83 10.96
CA GLU A 82 1.74 3.49 12.15
C GLU A 82 2.46 4.80 11.80
N ASP A 83 3.33 4.79 10.78
CA ASP A 83 4.08 5.97 10.33
C ASP A 83 3.16 7.09 9.79
N ASN A 84 2.00 6.72 9.25
CA ASN A 84 1.05 7.69 8.70
C ASN A 84 -0.08 8.05 9.71
N ASP A 85 0.03 7.61 10.98
CA ASP A 85 -0.96 7.83 12.06
C ASP A 85 -2.38 7.33 11.70
N ILE A 86 -2.46 6.17 11.06
CA ILE A 86 -3.72 5.58 10.56
C ILE A 86 -4.16 4.44 11.46
N GLN A 87 -5.12 4.71 12.32
CA GLN A 87 -5.68 3.70 13.24
C GLN A 87 -6.68 2.75 12.56
N ASN A 88 -7.39 3.23 11.53
CA ASN A 88 -8.40 2.46 10.81
C ASN A 88 -8.33 2.79 9.32
N CYS A 89 -8.44 1.78 8.47
CA CYS A 89 -8.56 1.94 7.03
C CYS A 89 -9.50 0.88 6.43
N THR A 90 -10.01 1.16 5.23
CA THR A 90 -10.65 0.14 4.40
C THR A 90 -9.60 -0.46 3.49
N LEU A 91 -9.39 -1.76 3.59
CA LEU A 91 -8.47 -2.50 2.73
C LEU A 91 -9.17 -2.89 1.43
N ILE A 92 -8.57 -2.52 0.30
CA ILE A 92 -9.01 -2.93 -1.04
C ILE A 92 -7.88 -3.74 -1.67
N GLY A 93 -8.19 -4.96 -2.07
CA GLY A 93 -7.25 -5.84 -2.74
C GLY A 93 -7.86 -6.46 -3.99
N VAL A 94 -7.01 -6.98 -4.86
CA VAL A 94 -7.42 -7.73 -6.04
C VAL A 94 -7.13 -9.22 -5.84
N ILE A 95 -8.04 -10.06 -6.32
CA ILE A 95 -7.87 -11.51 -6.33
C ILE A 95 -7.99 -12.00 -7.76
N ARG A 96 -7.11 -12.93 -8.15
CA ARG A 96 -7.29 -13.66 -9.41
C ARG A 96 -8.30 -14.77 -9.18
N ILE A 97 -9.38 -14.78 -9.96
CA ILE A 97 -10.36 -15.86 -10.02
C ILE A 97 -10.07 -16.65 -11.30
N GLU A 98 -9.78 -17.94 -11.19
CA GLU A 98 -9.70 -18.86 -12.33
C GLU A 98 -11.06 -19.54 -12.53
N PHE A 99 -11.45 -19.72 -13.79
CA PHE A 99 -12.63 -20.48 -14.21
C PHE A 99 -12.20 -21.78 -14.87
#